data_AF-A0A553QJQ6-F1
#
_entry.id   AF-A0A553QJQ6-F1
#
_cell.length_a   1.000
_cell.length_b   1.000
_cell.length_c   1.000
_cell.angle_alpha   90.00
_cell.angle_beta   90.00
_cell.angle_gamma   90.00
#
_symmetry.space_group_name_H-M   'P 1'
#
loop_
_entity.id
_entity.type
_entity.pdbx_description
1 polymer ?
#
loop_
_entity_poly.entity_id
_entity_poly.type
_entity_poly.pdbx_seq_one_letter_code
_entity_poly.pdbx_strand_id
1 'polypeptide(L)'
;ACSSSMSRVNPSFSLDRPNVCGSRHHAYCCPGWKTLTGGNQCIVPICRSSCGDGFCSRPNLCTCPGGQVAPSCGSKSAQSCSIRCMNGGTCAEDQCLCQKGYNGAHCGQPVCESGCLNGGRCVAPNRCVCNYGFTGAQCERGFL
;
A
#
# COMPACT_ATOMS: atom_id res chain seq x y z
N ALA A 1 -28.73 17.63 -2.53
CA ALA A 1 -28.26 16.64 -3.53
C ALA A 1 -27.14 17.28 -4.33
N CYS A 2 -25.93 16.71 -4.32
CA CYS A 2 -24.84 17.20 -5.14
C CYS A 2 -25.17 16.91 -6.61
N SER A 3 -25.37 17.95 -7.41
CA SER A 3 -25.70 17.79 -8.84
C SER A 3 -24.45 17.40 -9.61
N SER A 4 -24.32 16.10 -9.89
CA SER A 4 -23.36 15.49 -10.80
C SER A 4 -23.58 15.99 -12.23
N SER A 5 -23.22 17.24 -12.51
CA SER A 5 -23.24 17.79 -13.88
C SER A 5 -21.96 17.37 -14.57
N MET A 6 -21.96 16.15 -15.13
CA MET A 6 -20.96 15.71 -16.10
C MET A 6 -20.95 16.72 -17.26
N SER A 7 -19.92 17.55 -17.34
CA SER A 7 -19.52 18.12 -18.63
C SER A 7 -18.26 17.37 -19.08
N ARG A 8 -18.21 17.11 -20.37
CA ARG A 8 -17.18 16.30 -21.01
C ARG A 8 -15.82 16.98 -20.80
N VAL A 9 -14.84 16.27 -20.23
CA VAL A 9 -13.43 16.73 -20.24
C VAL A 9 -12.58 15.63 -20.83
N ASN A 10 -11.75 16.09 -21.76
CA ASN A 10 -10.71 15.42 -22.52
C ASN A 10 -9.86 14.48 -21.64
N PRO A 11 -9.50 13.26 -22.08
CA PRO A 11 -8.88 12.24 -21.22
C PRO A 11 -7.37 12.45 -20.96
N SER A 12 -6.81 13.62 -21.24
CA SER A 12 -5.34 13.82 -21.23
C SER A 12 -4.78 14.55 -20.01
N PHE A 13 -5.60 15.09 -19.10
CA PHE A 13 -5.12 15.67 -17.84
C PHE A 13 -6.16 15.46 -16.74
N SER A 14 -5.86 14.57 -15.79
CA SER A 14 -6.69 14.20 -14.63
C SER A 14 -6.80 15.33 -13.59
N LEU A 15 -7.38 16.47 -13.95
CA LEU A 15 -7.84 17.45 -12.96
C LEU A 15 -9.30 17.15 -12.65
N ASP A 16 -9.49 16.38 -11.57
CA ASP A 16 -10.80 16.09 -10.98
C ASP A 16 -11.67 17.35 -10.89
N ARG A 17 -12.88 17.18 -11.44
CA ARG A 17 -13.97 18.16 -11.56
C ARG A 17 -14.58 18.54 -10.18
N PRO A 18 -15.42 19.58 -10.12
CA PRO A 18 -15.25 20.76 -9.28
C PRO A 18 -15.71 20.59 -7.83
N ASN A 19 -14.87 20.96 -6.87
CA ASN A 19 -15.23 21.05 -5.45
C ASN A 19 -15.98 22.35 -5.12
N VAL A 20 -16.97 22.72 -5.94
CA VAL A 20 -17.82 23.90 -5.72
C VAL A 20 -19.21 23.44 -5.30
N CYS A 21 -19.65 23.94 -4.16
CA CYS A 21 -20.92 23.64 -3.51
C CYS A 21 -21.76 24.90 -3.35
N GLY A 22 -23.04 24.73 -3.05
CA GLY A 22 -23.98 25.84 -2.83
C GLY A 22 -24.84 26.17 -4.04
N SER A 23 -25.39 27.38 -4.06
CA SER A 23 -26.29 27.87 -5.10
C SER A 23 -25.60 28.93 -5.96
N ARG A 24 -26.17 29.28 -7.13
CA ARG A 24 -25.66 30.33 -8.03
C ARG A 24 -25.19 31.61 -7.33
N HIS A 25 -25.94 32.08 -6.33
CA HIS A 25 -25.68 33.35 -5.63
C HIS A 25 -24.92 33.18 -4.30
N HIS A 26 -24.69 31.93 -3.89
CA HIS A 26 -23.94 31.55 -2.69
C HIS A 26 -23.13 30.30 -3.02
N ALA A 27 -22.18 30.47 -3.93
CA ALA A 27 -21.25 29.41 -4.31
C ALA A 27 -20.03 29.47 -3.38
N TYR A 28 -19.64 28.33 -2.85
CA TYR A 28 -18.51 28.20 -1.94
C TYR A 28 -17.78 26.88 -2.19
N CYS A 29 -16.56 26.73 -1.67
CA CYS A 29 -15.86 25.46 -1.79
C CYS A 29 -16.53 24.39 -0.94
N CYS A 30 -16.66 23.18 -1.48
CA CYS A 30 -17.22 22.07 -0.74
C CYS A 30 -16.43 21.82 0.57
N PRO A 31 -17.08 21.29 1.62
CA PRO A 31 -16.42 21.05 2.89
C PRO A 31 -15.09 20.29 2.72
N GLY A 32 -14.02 20.83 3.31
CA GLY A 32 -12.67 20.27 3.18
C GLY A 32 -11.86 20.79 1.99
N TRP A 33 -12.36 21.77 1.24
CA TRP A 33 -11.63 22.45 0.18
C TRP A 33 -11.58 23.96 0.40
N LYS A 34 -10.49 24.58 -0.02
CA LYS A 34 -10.29 26.04 -0.01
C LYS A 34 -9.73 26.51 -1.35
N THR A 35 -9.74 27.82 -1.54
CA THR A 35 -9.13 28.48 -2.69
C THR A 35 -7.65 28.75 -2.47
N LEU A 36 -6.89 28.92 -3.55
CA LEU A 36 -5.58 29.57 -3.49
C LEU A 36 -5.73 31.06 -3.17
N THR A 37 -4.70 31.66 -2.57
CA THR A 37 -4.63 33.10 -2.33
C THR A 37 -4.78 33.87 -3.64
N GLY A 38 -5.89 34.62 -3.78
CA GLY A 38 -6.22 35.39 -4.98
C GLY A 38 -6.97 34.63 -6.08
N GLY A 39 -7.35 33.37 -5.85
CA GLY A 39 -8.09 32.55 -6.81
C GLY A 39 -9.50 32.19 -6.34
N ASN A 40 -10.33 31.74 -7.29
CA ASN A 40 -11.69 31.22 -7.05
C ASN A 40 -11.79 29.70 -7.31
N GLN A 41 -10.65 29.01 -7.37
CA GLN A 41 -10.58 27.58 -7.66
C GLN A 41 -10.51 26.77 -6.38
N CYS A 42 -11.50 25.91 -6.14
CA CYS A 42 -11.57 25.01 -4.98
C CYS A 42 -10.72 23.76 -5.19
N ILE A 43 -9.42 23.94 -5.36
CA ILE A 43 -8.47 22.85 -5.66
C ILE A 43 -7.50 22.57 -4.51
N VAL A 44 -7.57 23.33 -3.42
CA VAL A 44 -6.69 23.13 -2.26
C VAL A 44 -7.44 22.32 -1.21
N PRO A 45 -7.09 21.06 -0.97
CA PRO A 45 -7.69 20.29 0.12
C PRO A 45 -7.22 20.80 1.48
N ILE A 46 -8.09 20.67 2.48
CA ILE A 46 -7.82 21.03 3.87
C ILE A 46 -7.46 19.74 4.62
N CYS A 47 -6.25 19.67 5.14
CA CYS A 47 -5.80 18.59 6.02
C CYS A 47 -5.84 19.04 7.48
N ARG A 48 -6.38 18.20 8.38
CA ARG A 48 -6.38 18.43 9.84
C ARG A 48 -4.98 18.39 10.45
N SER A 49 -4.07 17.63 9.86
CA SER A 49 -2.68 17.48 10.33
C SER A 49 -1.71 17.81 9.20
N SER A 50 -0.53 18.31 9.57
CA SER A 50 0.57 18.52 8.63
C SER A 50 1.03 17.16 8.10
N CYS A 51 1.06 17.02 6.77
CA CYS A 51 1.41 15.76 6.10
C CYS A 51 2.89 15.37 6.21
N GLY A 52 3.75 16.14 6.90
CA GLY A 52 5.19 15.87 6.98
C GLY A 52 5.83 15.88 5.58
N ASP A 53 6.54 14.81 5.24
CA ASP A 53 7.20 14.60 3.93
C ASP A 53 6.21 14.33 2.79
N GLY A 54 4.92 14.16 3.08
CA GLY A 54 3.87 14.01 2.08
C GLY A 54 3.15 15.31 1.74
N PHE A 55 2.18 15.24 0.82
CA PHE A 55 1.34 16.37 0.44
C PHE A 55 -0.14 16.08 0.70
N CYS A 56 -0.92 17.12 0.99
CA CYS A 56 -2.37 17.01 1.16
C CYS A 56 -3.00 16.80 -0.22
N SER A 57 -3.47 15.59 -0.51
CA SER A 57 -4.06 15.24 -1.82
C SER A 57 -5.58 15.28 -1.80
N ARG A 58 -6.18 15.02 -0.62
CA ARG A 58 -7.64 15.01 -0.41
C ARG A 58 -7.96 15.58 0.97
N PRO A 59 -9.22 16.00 1.24
CA PRO A 59 -9.60 16.47 2.56
C PRO A 59 -9.24 15.46 3.65
N ASN A 60 -8.50 15.91 4.68
CA ASN A 60 -7.98 15.10 5.78
C ASN A 60 -7.04 13.94 5.38
N LEU A 61 -6.48 13.95 4.18
CA LEU A 61 -5.75 12.80 3.66
C LEU A 61 -4.51 13.24 2.87
N CYS A 62 -3.38 12.69 3.29
CA CYS A 62 -2.06 12.95 2.78
C CYS A 62 -1.63 11.82 1.84
N THR A 63 -1.04 12.17 0.70
CA THR A 63 -0.27 11.24 -0.12
C THR A 63 1.20 11.31 0.32
N CYS A 64 1.73 10.19 0.76
CA CYS A 64 3.08 10.05 1.26
C CYS A 64 4.07 9.66 0.14
N PRO A 65 5.39 9.83 0.34
CA PRO A 65 6.40 9.51 -0.67
C PRO A 65 6.33 8.08 -1.23
N GLY A 66 5.88 7.11 -0.42
CA GLY A 66 5.68 5.71 -0.83
C GLY A 66 4.38 5.43 -1.60
N GLY A 67 3.64 6.46 -2.03
CA GLY A 67 2.33 6.31 -2.69
C GLY A 67 1.19 5.93 -1.74
N GLN A 68 1.46 5.76 -0.44
CA GLN A 68 0.46 5.49 0.57
C GLN A 68 -0.38 6.74 0.85
N VAL A 69 -1.67 6.54 1.05
CA VAL A 69 -2.63 7.59 1.32
C VAL A 69 -3.13 7.43 2.77
N ALA A 70 -2.83 8.40 3.64
CA ALA A 70 -3.09 8.31 5.08
C ALA A 70 -3.34 9.69 5.72
N PRO A 71 -3.94 9.78 6.93
CA PRO A 71 -4.21 11.07 7.59
C PRO A 71 -2.98 11.91 7.94
N SER A 72 -1.80 11.29 8.05
CA SER A 72 -0.50 11.96 8.21
C SER A 72 0.65 11.01 7.80
N CYS A 73 1.70 11.54 7.15
CA CYS A 73 2.84 10.72 6.72
C CYS A 73 3.92 10.52 7.79
N GLY A 74 3.65 10.91 9.03
CA GLY A 74 4.51 10.67 10.18
C GLY A 74 3.89 9.70 11.20
N SER A 75 2.71 9.15 10.93
CA SER A 75 2.12 8.17 11.82
C SER A 75 2.80 6.82 11.62
N LYS A 76 3.68 6.47 12.56
CA LYS A 76 4.07 5.09 12.88
C LYS A 76 2.85 4.23 13.29
N SER A 77 1.74 4.27 12.55
CA SER A 77 0.45 3.68 12.93
C SER A 77 -0.11 2.72 11.87
N ALA A 78 0.79 2.08 11.12
CA ALA A 78 0.62 0.70 10.66
C ALA A 78 1.96 -0.06 10.61
N GLN A 79 3.02 0.55 11.15
CA GLN A 79 4.41 0.11 11.09
C GLN A 79 5.06 0.51 12.41
N SER A 80 4.93 -0.34 13.43
CA SER A 80 5.86 -0.32 14.57
C SER A 80 7.25 -0.86 14.17
N CYS A 81 7.42 -1.28 12.91
CA CYS A 81 8.69 -1.61 12.27
C CYS A 81 8.86 -0.79 11.00
N SER A 82 10.06 -0.28 10.78
CA SER A 82 10.55 0.18 9.48
C SER A 82 10.48 -0.94 8.42
N ILE A 83 10.49 -2.20 8.88
CA ILE A 83 10.42 -3.42 8.06
C ILE A 83 9.00 -4.03 7.99
N ARG A 84 8.54 -4.39 6.79
CA ARG A 84 7.30 -5.15 6.58
C ARG A 84 7.59 -6.64 6.79
N CYS A 85 6.95 -7.25 7.79
CA CYS A 85 7.05 -8.69 8.06
C CYS A 85 5.94 -9.45 7.31
N MET A 86 6.31 -10.51 6.59
CA MET A 86 5.40 -11.38 5.84
C MET A 86 5.21 -12.73 6.57
N ASN A 87 4.29 -13.57 6.09
CA ASN A 87 4.05 -14.95 6.59
C ASN A 87 3.83 -15.05 8.11
N GLY A 88 3.15 -14.06 8.70
CA GLY A 88 2.85 -14.04 10.14
C GLY A 88 4.05 -13.67 11.02
N GLY A 89 5.10 -13.07 10.45
CA GLY A 89 6.22 -12.53 11.22
C GLY A 89 5.81 -11.36 12.11
N THR A 90 6.32 -11.34 13.34
CA THR A 90 6.06 -10.29 14.31
C THR A 90 7.18 -9.26 14.27
N CYS A 91 6.83 -7.98 14.21
CA CYS A 91 7.82 -6.91 14.33
C CYS A 91 8.28 -6.75 15.79
N ALA A 92 9.59 -6.75 16.02
CA ALA A 92 10.21 -6.32 17.28
C ALA A 92 11.49 -5.52 16.98
N GLU A 93 11.62 -4.31 17.55
CA GLU A 93 12.81 -3.45 17.43
C GLU A 93 13.35 -3.28 15.99
N ASP A 94 12.48 -2.94 15.04
CA ASP A 94 12.82 -2.79 13.61
C ASP A 94 13.35 -4.07 12.92
N GLN A 95 13.18 -5.23 13.55
CA GLN A 95 13.46 -6.54 12.97
C GLN A 95 12.20 -7.41 12.91
N CYS A 96 12.12 -8.27 11.90
CA CYS A 96 11.05 -9.26 11.79
C CYS A 96 11.43 -10.55 12.50
N LEU A 97 10.68 -10.89 13.54
CA LEU A 97 10.71 -12.19 14.18
C LEU A 97 9.87 -13.17 13.33
N CYS A 98 10.55 -14.05 12.61
CA CYS A 98 9.91 -15.01 11.73
C CYS A 98 9.33 -16.21 12.48
N GLN A 99 8.19 -16.69 12.00
CA GLN A 99 7.60 -17.94 12.46
C GLN A 99 8.47 -19.14 12.04
N LYS A 100 8.34 -20.25 12.77
CA LYS A 100 9.08 -21.49 12.49
C LYS A 100 8.87 -21.90 11.02
N GLY A 101 9.98 -22.12 10.31
CA GLY A 101 9.95 -22.49 8.89
C GLY A 101 10.03 -21.30 7.90
N TYR A 102 10.22 -20.06 8.37
CA TYR A 102 10.50 -18.91 7.53
C TYR A 102 11.75 -18.16 8.02
N ASN A 103 12.50 -17.56 7.09
CA ASN A 103 13.67 -16.75 7.36
C ASN A 103 13.74 -15.52 6.42
N GLY A 104 14.84 -14.78 6.55
CA GLY A 104 15.10 -13.56 5.79
C GLY A 104 14.56 -12.31 6.48
N ALA A 105 15.04 -11.14 6.06
CA ALA A 105 14.73 -9.85 6.70
C ALA A 105 13.22 -9.59 6.80
N HIS A 106 12.44 -10.06 5.83
CA HIS A 106 10.99 -9.88 5.78
C HIS A 106 10.18 -11.15 6.10
N CYS A 107 10.81 -12.23 6.56
CA CYS A 107 10.17 -13.55 6.72
C CYS A 107 9.53 -14.10 5.44
N GLY A 108 10.10 -13.74 4.28
CA GLY A 108 9.61 -14.14 2.96
C GLY A 108 10.19 -15.44 2.45
N GLN A 109 11.29 -15.92 3.04
CA GLN A 109 12.01 -17.07 2.53
C GLN A 109 11.63 -18.32 3.34
N PRO A 110 10.99 -19.33 2.72
CA PRO A 110 10.63 -20.56 3.41
C PRO A 110 11.86 -21.44 3.67
N VAL A 111 11.84 -22.14 4.80
CA VAL A 111 12.88 -23.06 5.25
C VAL A 111 12.33 -24.48 5.17
N CYS A 112 13.02 -25.34 4.44
CA CYS A 112 12.75 -26.77 4.39
C CYS A 112 13.80 -27.48 5.26
N GLU A 113 13.41 -27.97 6.45
CA GLU A 113 14.33 -28.60 7.42
C GLU A 113 15.02 -29.84 6.83
N SER A 114 14.29 -30.59 6.02
CA SER A 114 14.78 -31.78 5.32
C SER A 114 15.53 -31.47 4.01
N GLY A 115 15.49 -30.22 3.55
CA GLY A 115 15.94 -29.84 2.22
C GLY A 115 15.07 -30.43 1.09
N CYS A 116 15.30 -29.95 -0.13
CA CYS A 116 14.71 -30.49 -1.34
C CYS A 116 15.83 -31.10 -2.19
N LEU A 117 15.69 -32.37 -2.56
CA LEU A 117 16.67 -33.12 -3.36
C LEU A 117 16.42 -32.91 -4.86
N ASN A 118 17.35 -33.39 -5.69
CA ASN A 118 17.23 -33.40 -7.16
C ASN A 118 16.88 -32.03 -7.79
N GLY A 119 17.37 -30.95 -7.17
CA GLY A 119 17.13 -29.58 -7.64
C GLY A 119 15.73 -29.04 -7.35
N GLY A 120 14.97 -29.68 -6.46
CA GLY A 120 13.68 -29.17 -5.99
C GLY A 120 13.81 -27.82 -5.28
N ARG A 121 12.76 -27.00 -5.37
CA ARG A 121 12.71 -25.65 -4.77
C ARG A 121 11.78 -25.63 -3.56
N CYS A 122 12.26 -25.10 -2.44
CA CYS A 122 11.43 -24.88 -1.25
C CYS A 122 10.48 -23.69 -1.50
N VAL A 123 9.16 -23.93 -1.43
CA VAL A 123 8.13 -22.89 -1.66
C VAL A 123 7.31 -22.58 -0.41
N ALA A 124 7.28 -23.50 0.55
CA ALA A 124 6.68 -23.30 1.86
C ALA A 124 7.45 -24.14 2.89
N PRO A 125 7.22 -23.93 4.20
CA PRO A 125 7.86 -24.72 5.25
C PRO A 125 7.68 -26.21 5.01
N ASN A 126 8.78 -26.94 4.87
CA ASN A 126 8.79 -28.38 4.56
C ASN A 126 7.98 -28.77 3.30
N ARG A 127 7.85 -27.84 2.33
CA ARG A 127 7.17 -28.09 1.06
C ARG A 127 8.09 -27.78 -0.10
N CYS A 128 8.48 -28.86 -0.78
CA CYS A 128 9.30 -28.82 -1.98
C CYS A 128 8.43 -28.85 -3.25
N VAL A 129 8.84 -28.09 -4.26
CA VAL A 129 8.39 -28.23 -5.64
C VAL A 129 9.49 -28.92 -6.41
N CYS A 130 9.16 -30.07 -7.00
CA CYS A 130 10.11 -30.91 -7.71
C CYS A 130 10.25 -30.50 -9.17
N ASN A 131 11.46 -30.68 -9.70
CA ASN A 131 11.66 -30.60 -11.14
C ASN A 131 11.00 -31.79 -11.84
N TYR A 132 10.78 -31.63 -13.14
CA TYR A 132 10.11 -32.64 -13.96
C TYR A 132 10.81 -34.00 -13.86
N GLY A 133 10.03 -35.06 -13.65
CA GLY A 133 10.55 -36.43 -13.48
C GLY A 133 10.85 -36.85 -12.04
N PHE A 134 10.70 -35.95 -11.05
CA PHE A 134 10.87 -36.27 -9.63
C PHE A 134 9.58 -36.04 -8.84
N THR A 135 9.37 -36.87 -7.82
CA THR A 135 8.23 -36.83 -6.90
C THR A 135 8.67 -37.16 -5.47
N GLY A 136 7.73 -37.09 -4.53
CA GLY A 136 7.97 -37.27 -3.10
C GLY A 136 7.99 -35.95 -2.36
N ALA A 137 7.96 -36.02 -1.02
CA ALA A 137 7.89 -34.83 -0.17
C ALA A 137 9.16 -33.97 -0.28
N GLN A 138 10.29 -34.59 -0.63
CA GLN A 138 11.61 -33.97 -0.77
C GLN A 138 12.15 -34.11 -2.20
N CYS A 139 11.31 -34.49 -3.17
CA CYS A 139 11.72 -34.79 -4.54
C CYS A 139 12.72 -35.95 -4.62
N GLU A 140 12.62 -36.90 -3.70
CA GLU A 140 13.56 -38.01 -3.52
C GLU A 140 13.35 -39.16 -4.51
N ARG A 141 12.16 -39.30 -5.11
CA ARG A 141 11.86 -40.38 -6.06
C ARG A 141 11.89 -39.85 -7.49
N GLY A 142 12.85 -40.31 -8.29
CA GLY A 142 12.82 -40.15 -9.74
C GLY A 142 11.98 -41.24 -10.40
N PHE A 143 11.32 -40.91 -11.52
CA PHE A 143 10.62 -41.87 -12.38
C PHE A 143 11.42 -42.25 -13.63
N LEU A 144 12.72 -41.92 -13.65
CA LEU A 144 13.66 -42.26 -14.72
C LEU A 144 14.50 -43.48 -14.34
#